data_AF-A0A8T4BRM5-F1
#
_entry.id   AF-A0A8T4BRM5-F1
#
_cell.length_a   1.000
_cell.length_b   1.000
_cell.length_c   1.000
_cell.angle_alpha   90.00
_cell.angle_beta   90.00
_cell.angle_gamma   90.00
#
_symmetry.space_group_name_H-M   'P 1'
#
loop_
_entity.id
_entity.type
_entity.pdbx_description
1 polymer ?
#
loop_
_entity_poly.entity_id
_entity_poly.type
_entity_poly.pdbx_seq_one_letter_code
_entity_poly.pdbx_strand_id
1 'polypeptide(L)'
;MVQETILQHWILTDFAFPFLLVFFIVFALLEKTKVLGDGKKQLNALVAFVIGLIFITAVSPTLVLANFIVFLTVSIVVLFVGLLLWGFISGGEAKITDGKVKIIFGVIIAIAVLIALLVILNVHNAIFDFLFFESWSKAFWTNVIFVVVIAAAVAYALKN
;
A
#
# COMPACT_ATOMS: atom_id res chain seq x y z
N MET A 1 7.01 -30.55 2.53
CA MET A 1 8.00 -29.63 1.95
C MET A 1 7.23 -28.61 1.14
N VAL A 2 7.39 -27.30 1.41
CA VAL A 2 6.71 -26.26 0.63
C VAL A 2 7.35 -26.23 -0.75
N GLN A 3 6.54 -26.33 -1.81
CA GLN A 3 7.04 -26.35 -3.17
C GLN A 3 7.36 -24.91 -3.59
N GLU A 4 8.64 -24.61 -3.81
CA GLU A 4 9.05 -23.30 -4.31
C GLU A 4 8.59 -23.13 -5.76
N THR A 5 7.89 -22.03 -6.02
CA THR A 5 7.53 -21.64 -7.38
C THR A 5 8.73 -21.01 -8.08
N ILE A 6 8.75 -21.00 -9.41
CA ILE A 6 9.81 -20.34 -10.19
C ILE A 6 10.00 -18.87 -9.79
N LEU A 7 8.93 -18.19 -9.38
CA LEU A 7 8.93 -16.78 -8.96
C LEU A 7 9.50 -16.57 -7.55
N GLN A 8 9.61 -17.62 -6.74
CA GLN A 8 10.16 -17.57 -5.38
C GLN A 8 11.63 -18.00 -5.33
N HIS A 9 12.22 -18.34 -6.46
CA HIS A 9 13.61 -18.74 -6.52
C HIS A 9 14.52 -17.58 -6.07
N TRP A 10 15.53 -17.88 -5.25
CA TRP A 10 16.44 -16.90 -4.64
C TRP A 10 17.06 -15.90 -5.64
N ILE A 11 17.40 -16.37 -6.85
CA ILE A 11 17.93 -15.50 -7.92
C ILE A 11 16.95 -14.38 -8.32
N LEU A 12 15.64 -14.61 -8.19
CA LEU A 12 14.64 -13.61 -8.52
C LEU A 12 14.33 -12.73 -7.32
N THR A 13 14.09 -13.32 -6.14
CA THR A 13 13.70 -12.57 -4.95
C THR A 13 14.82 -11.69 -4.41
N ASP A 14 16.05 -12.19 -4.43
CA ASP A 14 17.18 -11.54 -3.77
C ASP A 14 18.03 -10.74 -4.75
N PHE A 15 17.91 -11.03 -6.05
CA PHE A 15 18.67 -10.37 -7.11
C PHE A 15 17.77 -9.67 -8.16
N ALA A 16 17.03 -10.42 -8.97
CA ALA A 16 16.36 -9.82 -10.13
C ALA A 16 15.30 -8.76 -9.76
N PHE A 17 14.43 -9.03 -8.78
CA PHE A 17 13.36 -8.10 -8.39
C PHE A 17 13.88 -6.81 -7.74
N PRO A 18 14.81 -6.85 -6.76
CA PRO A 18 15.43 -5.65 -6.23
C PRO A 18 16.11 -4.81 -7.32
N PHE A 19 16.87 -5.46 -8.22
CA PHE A 19 17.52 -4.79 -9.34
C PHE A 19 16.52 -4.10 -10.26
N LEU A 20 15.48 -4.82 -10.70
CA LEU A 20 14.46 -4.29 -11.61
C LEU A 20 13.73 -3.11 -10.98
N LEU A 21 13.42 -3.18 -9.69
CA LEU A 21 12.73 -2.09 -8.99
C LEU A 21 13.57 -0.80 -9.00
N VAL A 22 14.86 -0.88 -8.63
CA VAL A 22 15.76 0.28 -8.65
C VAL A 22 15.96 0.79 -10.06
N PHE A 23 16.19 -0.11 -11.01
CA PHE A 23 16.33 0.22 -12.43
C PHE A 23 15.13 1.04 -12.93
N PHE A 24 13.90 0.55 -12.73
CA PHE A 24 12.70 1.24 -13.21
C PHE A 24 12.46 2.57 -12.49
N ILE A 25 12.68 2.64 -11.17
CA ILE A 25 12.50 3.89 -10.41
C ILE A 25 13.51 4.95 -10.90
N VAL A 26 14.78 4.60 -10.99
CA VAL A 26 15.83 5.53 -11.43
C VAL A 26 15.61 5.94 -12.88
N PHE A 27 15.28 4.99 -13.76
CA PHE A 27 14.94 5.28 -15.16
C PHE A 27 13.77 6.26 -15.27
N ALA A 28 12.68 6.00 -14.56
CA ALA A 28 11.49 6.86 -14.55
C ALA A 28 11.80 8.26 -13.99
N LEU A 29 12.65 8.34 -12.96
CA LEU A 29 13.09 9.62 -12.41
C LEU A 29 13.94 10.40 -13.41
N LEU A 30 14.88 9.75 -14.12
CA LEU A 30 15.71 10.40 -15.14
C LEU A 30 14.87 10.89 -16.33
N GLU A 31 13.90 10.10 -16.80
CA GLU A 31 12.97 10.50 -17.87
C GLU A 31 12.08 11.67 -17.45
N LYS A 32 11.58 11.66 -16.20
CA LYS A 32 10.69 12.71 -15.69
C LYS A 32 11.44 14.02 -15.42
N THR A 33 12.65 13.93 -14.88
CA THR A 33 13.46 15.10 -14.50
C THR A 33 14.30 15.65 -15.65
N LYS A 34 14.51 14.85 -16.71
CA LYS A 34 15.29 15.23 -17.90
C LYS A 34 16.72 15.68 -17.56
N VAL A 35 17.30 15.15 -16.48
CA VAL A 35 18.62 15.55 -15.97
C VAL A 35 19.73 15.39 -17.01
N LEU A 36 19.64 14.38 -17.87
CA LEU A 36 20.63 14.11 -18.93
C LEU A 36 20.23 14.71 -20.29
N GLY A 37 19.19 15.53 -20.33
CA GLY A 37 18.65 16.18 -21.52
C GLY A 37 17.46 15.45 -22.16
N ASP A 38 16.75 16.18 -23.01
CA ASP A 38 15.56 15.69 -23.71
C ASP A 38 15.88 14.62 -24.76
N GLY A 39 15.03 13.59 -24.84
CA GLY A 39 15.14 12.51 -25.83
C GLY A 39 16.28 11.52 -25.59
N LYS A 40 16.99 11.59 -24.45
CA LYS A 40 18.13 10.70 -24.12
C LYS A 40 17.74 9.38 -23.46
N LYS A 41 16.68 8.72 -23.97
CA LYS A 41 16.13 7.47 -23.40
C LYS A 41 17.15 6.34 -23.22
N GLN A 42 17.99 6.11 -24.23
CA GLN A 42 19.01 5.06 -24.17
C GLN A 42 20.06 5.34 -23.09
N LEU A 43 20.47 6.61 -22.95
CA LEU A 43 21.42 7.02 -21.92
C LEU A 43 20.80 6.90 -20.53
N ASN A 44 19.55 7.35 -20.36
CA ASN A 44 18.80 7.20 -19.11
C ASN A 44 18.67 5.72 -18.70
N ALA A 45 18.38 4.83 -19.65
CA ALA A 45 18.31 3.40 -19.39
C ALA A 45 19.68 2.83 -18.99
N LEU A 46 20.76 3.19 -19.69
CA LEU A 46 22.11 2.70 -19.37
C LEU A 46 22.57 3.16 -17.98
N VAL A 47 22.31 4.43 -17.65
CA VAL A 47 22.64 4.99 -16.33
C VAL A 47 21.83 4.32 -15.23
N ALA A 48 20.51 4.16 -15.42
CA ALA A 48 19.67 3.44 -14.47
C ALA A 48 20.07 1.97 -14.29
N PHE A 49 20.52 1.31 -15.37
CA PHE A 49 21.02 -0.07 -15.35
C PHE A 49 22.28 -0.19 -14.49
N VAL A 50 23.26 0.69 -14.72
CA VAL A 50 24.51 0.72 -13.92
C VAL A 50 24.20 1.01 -12.46
N ILE A 51 23.33 1.98 -12.17
CA ILE A 51 22.92 2.30 -10.79
C ILE A 51 22.24 1.09 -10.14
N GLY A 52 21.32 0.41 -10.83
CA GLY A 52 20.67 -0.79 -10.32
C GLY A 52 21.65 -1.92 -10.00
N LEU A 53 22.66 -2.14 -10.85
CA LEU A 53 23.71 -3.14 -10.62
C LEU A 53 24.63 -2.76 -9.45
N ILE A 54 25.00 -1.49 -9.30
CA ILE A 54 25.80 -1.04 -8.16
C ILE A 54 24.98 -1.17 -6.86
N PHE A 55 23.68 -0.90 -6.92
CA PHE A 55 22.81 -0.98 -5.76
C PHE A 55 22.73 -2.40 -5.20
N ILE A 56 22.70 -3.41 -6.07
CA ILE A 56 22.51 -4.80 -5.64
C ILE A 56 23.76 -5.47 -5.09
N THR A 57 24.95 -4.96 -5.41
CA THR A 57 26.22 -5.47 -4.85
C THR A 57 26.43 -5.03 -3.40
N ALA A 58 25.67 -4.03 -2.93
CA ALA A 58 25.71 -3.60 -1.55
C ALA A 58 24.75 -4.45 -0.68
N VAL A 59 25.29 -5.11 0.35
CA VAL A 59 24.54 -6.05 1.22
C VAL A 59 23.48 -5.36 2.08
N SER A 60 23.68 -4.09 2.46
CA SER A 60 22.74 -3.35 3.32
C SER A 60 21.52 -2.79 2.56
N PRO A 61 21.69 -2.19 1.35
CA PRO A 61 20.56 -1.70 0.56
C PRO A 61 19.56 -2.76 0.09
N THR A 62 19.97 -4.02 -0.13
CA THR A 62 19.06 -5.09 -0.57
C THR A 62 18.06 -5.49 0.51
N LEU A 63 18.47 -5.55 1.79
CA LEU A 63 17.58 -5.83 2.91
C LEU A 63 16.55 -4.71 3.12
N VAL A 64 17.01 -3.46 2.99
CA VAL A 64 16.13 -2.29 3.05
C VAL A 64 15.11 -2.35 1.91
N LEU A 65 15.56 -2.67 0.69
CA LEU A 65 14.68 -2.75 -0.47
C LEU A 65 13.65 -3.89 -0.40
N ALA A 66 14.01 -5.05 0.17
CA ALA A 66 13.05 -6.13 0.42
C ALA A 66 11.88 -5.66 1.30
N ASN A 67 12.17 -4.89 2.35
CA ASN A 67 11.15 -4.27 3.20
C ASN A 67 10.34 -3.21 2.43
N PHE A 68 10.98 -2.44 1.55
CA PHE A 68 10.28 -1.49 0.67
C PHE A 68 9.37 -2.17 -0.34
N ILE A 69 9.71 -3.35 -0.87
CA ILE A 69 8.84 -4.09 -1.79
C ILE A 69 7.53 -4.45 -1.09
N VAL A 70 7.60 -4.99 0.12
CA VAL A 70 6.40 -5.32 0.93
C VAL A 70 5.62 -4.04 1.23
N PHE A 71 6.31 -2.99 1.70
CA PHE A 71 5.70 -1.69 1.98
C PHE A 71 4.95 -1.12 0.77
N LEU A 72 5.60 -1.04 -0.39
CA LEU A 72 5.03 -0.49 -1.62
C LEU A 72 3.86 -1.34 -2.12
N THR A 73 3.99 -2.67 -2.09
CA THR A 73 2.93 -3.57 -2.54
C THR A 73 1.67 -3.40 -1.71
N VAL A 74 1.79 -3.45 -0.38
CA VAL A 74 0.64 -3.28 0.52
C VAL A 74 0.10 -1.84 0.42
N SER A 75 0.97 -0.84 0.35
CA SER A 75 0.55 0.57 0.22
C SER A 75 -0.22 0.82 -1.07
N ILE A 76 0.22 0.27 -2.21
CA ILE A 76 -0.51 0.39 -3.48
C ILE A 76 -1.90 -0.23 -3.39
N VAL A 77 -2.02 -1.41 -2.77
CA VAL A 77 -3.32 -2.05 -2.56
C VAL A 77 -4.23 -1.20 -1.67
N VAL A 78 -3.70 -0.67 -0.57
CA VAL A 78 -4.44 0.21 0.35
C VAL A 78 -4.87 1.51 -0.35
N LEU A 79 -3.97 2.15 -1.11
CA LEU A 79 -4.30 3.35 -1.88
C LEU A 79 -5.32 3.05 -2.97
N PHE A 80 -5.19 1.93 -3.67
CA PHE A 80 -6.14 1.51 -4.69
C PHE A 80 -7.54 1.31 -4.10
N VAL A 81 -7.66 0.56 -3.01
CA VAL A 81 -8.93 0.35 -2.30
C VAL A 81 -9.46 1.68 -1.77
N GLY A 82 -8.61 2.51 -1.17
CA GLY A 82 -8.99 3.84 -0.67
C GLY A 82 -9.54 4.74 -1.78
N LEU A 83 -8.89 4.78 -2.94
CA LEU A 83 -9.33 5.55 -4.10
C LEU A 83 -10.60 4.98 -4.75
N LEU A 84 -10.74 3.65 -4.78
CA LEU A 84 -11.97 3.00 -5.23
C LEU A 84 -13.15 3.41 -4.34
N LEU A 85 -12.98 3.31 -3.02
CA LEU A 85 -13.99 3.74 -2.06
C LEU A 85 -14.27 5.25 -2.15
N TRP A 86 -13.22 6.05 -2.39
CA TRP A 86 -13.36 7.48 -2.66
C TRP A 86 -14.14 7.77 -3.95
N GLY A 87 -14.08 6.90 -4.95
CA GLY A 87 -14.88 6.98 -6.17
C GLY A 87 -16.40 6.97 -5.92
N PHE A 88 -16.86 6.23 -4.91
CA PHE A 88 -18.28 6.23 -4.49
C PHE A 88 -18.73 7.57 -3.88
N ILE A 89 -17.76 8.38 -3.43
CA ILE A 89 -17.99 9.71 -2.84
C ILE A 89 -17.86 10.79 -3.91
N SER A 90 -16.81 10.75 -4.73
CA SER A 90 -16.46 11.82 -5.67
C SER A 90 -17.39 11.91 -6.88
N GLY A 91 -18.17 10.85 -7.18
CA GLY A 91 -19.27 10.92 -8.15
C GLY A 91 -19.24 9.86 -9.25
N GLY A 92 -18.79 8.64 -8.98
CA GLY A 92 -18.93 7.51 -9.90
C GLY A 92 -20.38 7.02 -10.10
N GLU A 93 -20.56 5.96 -10.88
CA GLU A 93 -21.88 5.39 -11.20
C GLU A 93 -22.65 4.93 -9.94
N ALA A 94 -21.94 4.36 -8.97
CA ALA A 94 -22.46 3.96 -7.67
C ALA A 94 -22.27 5.06 -6.59
N LYS A 95 -22.79 6.27 -6.85
CA LYS A 95 -22.64 7.41 -5.94
C LYS A 95 -23.50 7.32 -4.69
N ILE A 96 -22.94 7.71 -3.55
CA ILE A 96 -23.71 8.02 -2.34
C ILE A 96 -24.40 9.37 -2.53
N THR A 97 -25.74 9.37 -2.57
CA THR A 97 -26.56 10.56 -2.89
C THR A 97 -26.85 11.45 -1.68
N ASP A 98 -26.83 10.92 -0.47
CA ASP A 98 -27.05 11.70 0.76
C ASP A 98 -25.75 12.42 1.17
N GLY A 99 -25.81 13.76 1.25
CA GLY A 99 -24.67 14.61 1.60
C GLY A 99 -24.10 14.35 3.00
N LYS A 100 -24.92 14.00 3.99
CA LYS A 100 -24.44 13.69 5.34
C LYS A 100 -23.73 12.34 5.39
N VAL A 101 -24.32 11.33 4.74
CA VAL A 101 -23.73 10.00 4.61
C VAL A 101 -22.41 10.06 3.84
N LYS A 102 -22.35 10.86 2.77
CA LYS A 102 -21.14 11.09 1.98
C LYS A 102 -19.97 11.63 2.82
N ILE A 103 -20.22 12.60 3.69
CA ILE A 103 -19.19 13.15 4.58
C ILE A 103 -18.74 12.10 5.59
N ILE A 104 -19.68 11.40 6.23
CA ILE A 104 -19.35 10.35 7.22
C ILE A 104 -18.50 9.25 6.58
N PHE A 105 -18.91 8.73 5.42
CA PHE A 105 -18.14 7.73 4.69
C PHE A 105 -16.77 8.25 4.26
N GLY A 106 -16.67 9.50 3.81
CA GLY A 106 -15.39 10.10 3.42
C GLY A 106 -14.41 10.19 4.57
N VAL A 107 -14.88 10.60 5.75
CA VAL A 107 -14.08 10.64 6.97
C VAL A 107 -13.65 9.23 7.37
N ILE A 108 -14.55 8.24 7.33
CA ILE A 108 -14.22 6.85 7.66
C ILE A 108 -13.15 6.29 6.71
N ILE A 109 -13.30 6.49 5.40
CA ILE A 109 -12.32 6.02 4.40
C ILE A 109 -10.97 6.69 4.62
N ALA A 110 -10.95 8.01 4.83
CA ALA A 110 -9.71 8.74 5.08
C ALA A 110 -9.00 8.24 6.35
N ILE A 111 -9.74 8.04 7.45
CA ILE A 111 -9.20 7.49 8.69
C ILE A 111 -8.70 6.06 8.48
N ALA A 112 -9.46 5.20 7.78
CA ALA A 112 -9.07 3.82 7.52
C ALA A 112 -7.77 3.73 6.70
N VAL A 113 -7.64 4.55 5.65
CA VAL A 113 -6.42 4.63 4.84
C VAL A 113 -5.26 5.15 5.68
N LEU A 114 -5.46 6.18 6.50
CA LEU A 114 -4.43 6.71 7.40
C LEU A 114 -3.96 5.67 8.41
N ILE A 115 -4.89 4.97 9.09
CA ILE A 115 -4.55 3.90 10.04
C ILE A 115 -3.79 2.78 9.32
N ALA A 116 -4.26 2.35 8.16
CA ALA A 116 -3.58 1.32 7.38
C ALA A 116 -2.14 1.72 7.03
N LEU A 117 -1.93 2.97 6.59
CA LEU A 117 -0.58 3.49 6.33
C LEU A 117 0.29 3.52 7.59
N LEU A 118 -0.26 3.91 8.76
CA LEU A 118 0.48 3.88 10.03
C LEU A 118 0.88 2.47 10.45
N VAL A 119 0.02 1.47 10.24
CA VAL A 119 0.34 0.05 10.48
C VAL A 119 1.48 -0.42 9.56
N ILE A 120 1.41 -0.11 8.27
CA ILE A 120 2.41 -0.54 7.28
C ILE A 120 3.78 0.14 7.56
N LEU A 121 3.76 1.40 7.98
CA LEU A 121 4.96 2.14 8.40
C LEU A 121 5.53 1.65 9.74
N ASN A 122 4.86 0.70 10.39
CA ASN A 122 5.22 0.15 11.69
C ASN A 122 5.40 1.24 12.76
N VAL A 123 4.50 2.23 12.75
CA VAL A 123 4.50 3.35 13.70
C VAL A 123 4.02 2.84 15.05
N HIS A 124 4.98 2.53 15.92
CA HIS A 124 4.72 2.16 17.31
C HIS A 124 4.69 3.41 18.19
N ASN A 125 3.53 3.68 18.76
CA ASN A 125 3.40 4.66 19.82
C ASN A 125 2.48 4.09 20.90
N ALA A 126 2.65 4.53 22.15
CA ALA A 126 1.96 3.93 23.30
C ALA A 126 0.42 3.92 23.15
N ILE A 127 -0.15 4.92 22.46
CA ILE A 127 -1.61 5.02 22.24
C ILE A 127 -2.05 4.04 21.16
N PHE A 128 -1.32 3.96 20.06
CA PHE A 128 -1.61 3.10 18.91
C PHE A 128 -1.41 1.63 19.25
N ASP A 129 -0.34 1.32 19.97
CA ASP A 129 -0.05 -0.03 20.46
C ASP A 129 -1.13 -0.48 21.45
N PHE A 130 -1.50 0.38 22.39
CA PHE A 130 -2.62 0.12 23.31
C PHE A 130 -3.94 -0.14 22.57
N LEU A 131 -4.24 0.65 21.53
CA LEU A 131 -5.51 0.57 20.80
C LEU A 131 -5.58 -0.58 19.80
N PHE A 132 -4.48 -1.03 19.20
CA PHE A 132 -4.51 -1.97 18.06
C PHE A 132 -3.63 -3.22 18.20
N PHE A 133 -2.61 -3.20 19.06
CA PHE A 133 -1.64 -4.30 19.19
C PHE A 133 -1.71 -5.03 20.54
N GLU A 134 -2.50 -4.53 21.49
CA GLU A 134 -2.74 -5.20 22.77
C GLU A 134 -3.64 -6.43 22.65
N SER A 135 -3.47 -7.37 23.59
CA SER A 135 -4.24 -8.63 23.62
C SER A 135 -5.76 -8.44 23.66
N TRP A 136 -6.23 -7.40 24.35
CA TRP A 136 -7.65 -7.06 24.46
C TRP A 136 -8.22 -6.45 23.17
N SER A 137 -7.38 -5.71 22.43
CA SER A 137 -7.81 -4.86 21.31
C SER A 137 -8.41 -5.68 20.17
N LYS A 138 -7.79 -6.82 19.85
CA LYS A 138 -8.25 -7.70 18.76
C LYS A 138 -9.67 -8.21 19.01
N ALA A 139 -9.94 -8.70 20.22
CA ALA A 139 -11.27 -9.19 20.60
C ALA A 139 -12.29 -8.04 20.62
N PHE A 140 -11.90 -6.89 21.19
CA PHE A 140 -12.75 -5.71 21.25
C PHE A 140 -13.18 -5.24 19.86
N TRP A 141 -12.24 -4.96 18.94
CA TRP A 141 -12.55 -4.45 17.60
C TRP A 141 -13.35 -5.46 16.76
N THR A 142 -13.05 -6.75 16.89
CA THR A 142 -13.82 -7.80 16.22
C THR A 142 -15.29 -7.77 16.68
N ASN A 143 -15.52 -7.68 17.99
CA ASN A 143 -16.88 -7.61 18.54
C ASN A 143 -17.60 -6.32 18.13
N VAL A 144 -16.92 -5.16 18.15
CA VAL A 144 -17.50 -3.89 17.70
C VAL A 144 -17.93 -3.98 16.23
N ILE A 145 -17.10 -4.54 15.35
CA ILE A 145 -17.44 -4.72 13.93
C ILE A 145 -18.66 -5.64 13.78
N PHE A 146 -18.70 -6.78 14.48
CA PHE A 146 -19.84 -7.68 14.45
C PHE A 146 -21.13 -6.99 14.90
N VAL A 147 -21.08 -6.26 16.02
CA VAL A 147 -22.25 -5.52 16.54
C VAL A 147 -22.72 -4.48 15.54
N VAL A 148 -21.82 -3.72 14.91
CA VAL A 148 -22.17 -2.72 13.89
C VAL A 148 -22.81 -3.36 12.66
N VAL A 149 -22.25 -4.47 12.17
CA VAL A 149 -22.79 -5.20 11.01
C VAL A 149 -24.18 -5.76 11.32
N ILE A 150 -24.37 -6.37 12.50
CA ILE A 150 -25.66 -6.89 12.93
C ILE A 150 -26.67 -5.76 13.09
N ALA A 151 -26.29 -4.66 13.74
CA ALA A 151 -27.17 -3.50 13.92
C ALA A 151 -27.58 -2.90 12.57
N ALA A 152 -26.66 -2.78 11.61
CA ALA A 152 -26.95 -2.32 10.26
C ALA A 152 -27.91 -3.27 9.52
N ALA A 153 -27.69 -4.59 9.63
CA ALA A 153 -28.56 -5.59 9.02
C ALA A 153 -29.98 -5.57 9.62
N VAL A 154 -30.11 -5.47 10.95
CA VAL A 154 -31.41 -5.36 11.63
C VAL A 154 -32.11 -4.05 11.27
N ALA A 155 -31.39 -2.92 11.29
CA ALA A 155 -31.96 -1.63 10.91
C ALA A 155 -32.46 -1.63 9.45
N TYR A 156 -31.75 -2.30 8.54
CA TYR A 156 -32.19 -2.47 7.16
C TYR A 156 -33.42 -3.38 7.06
N ALA A 157 -33.44 -4.50 7.79
CA ALA A 157 -34.57 -5.44 7.79
C ALA A 157 -35.86 -4.81 8.33
N LEU A 158 -35.77 -3.92 9.34
CA LEU A 158 -36.91 -3.23 9.95
C LEU A 158 -37.41 -2.00 9.17
N LYS A 159 -36.65 -1.55 8.15
CA LYS A 159 -37.03 -0.42 7.29
C LYS A 159 -37.94 -0.85 6.14
N ASN A 160 -38.06 -2.15 5.89
CA ASN A 160 -39.07 -2.77 5.03
C ASN A 160 -40.28 -3.23 5.85
#